data_AF-A0A0D7DWU1-F1
#
_entry.id   AF-A0A0D7DWU1-F1
#
_cell.length_a   1.000
_cell.length_b   1.000
_cell.length_c   1.000
_cell.angle_alpha   90.00
_cell.angle_beta   90.00
_cell.angle_gamma   90.00
#
_symmetry.space_group_name_H-M   'P 1'
#
loop_
_entity.id
_entity.type
_entity.pdbx_description
1 polymer ?
#
loop_
_entity_poly.entity_id
_entity_poly.type
_entity_poly.pdbx_seq_one_letter_code
_entity_poly.pdbx_strand_id
1 'polypeptide(L)'
;IGKGGFWMTGTVRRAGDGAPLAGQRVQIWAHTTEGYERDPQSHGATLTDKNGVFRLEMPQIVPAFGQPHGHLAYDSGEFKTVFLRPVMRSAKDTRLEAHFVLQPA
;
A
#
# COMPACT_ATOMS: atom_id res chain seq x y z
N ILE A 1 2.17 6.22 11.69
CA ILE A 1 0.90 5.45 11.65
C ILE A 1 1.21 4.01 12.08
N GLY A 2 0.39 3.34 12.91
CA GLY A 2 0.69 1.94 13.30
C GLY A 2 0.19 1.45 14.66
N LYS A 3 -1.07 1.70 15.02
CA LYS A 3 -1.69 1.16 16.25
C LYS A 3 -3.11 0.62 16.03
N GLY A 4 -3.41 0.18 14.81
CA GLY A 4 -4.78 -0.13 14.39
C GLY A 4 -5.10 -1.61 14.20
N GLY A 5 -4.09 -2.50 14.25
CA GLY A 5 -4.27 -3.92 13.98
C GLY A 5 -4.60 -4.27 12.52
N PHE A 6 -4.74 -3.27 11.63
CA PHE A 6 -4.92 -3.48 10.20
C PHE A 6 -3.57 -3.60 9.49
N TRP A 7 -3.43 -4.60 8.64
CA TRP A 7 -2.21 -4.86 7.89
C TRP A 7 -2.36 -4.56 6.41
N MET A 8 -1.58 -3.60 5.92
CA MET A 8 -1.32 -3.44 4.49
C MET A 8 -0.04 -4.20 4.14
N THR A 9 -0.13 -5.17 3.23
CA THR A 9 1.01 -6.01 2.83
C THR A 9 1.11 -6.14 1.32
N GLY A 10 2.25 -6.63 0.84
CA GLY A 10 2.39 -6.93 -0.56
C GLY A 10 3.81 -7.15 -1.02
N THR A 11 3.98 -7.14 -2.33
CA THR A 11 5.30 -7.30 -2.95
C THR A 11 5.56 -6.27 -4.03
N VAL A 12 6.83 -5.97 -4.26
CA VAL A 12 7.32 -5.18 -5.39
C VAL A 12 8.30 -6.03 -6.19
N ARG A 13 8.02 -6.22 -7.48
CA ARG A 13 8.83 -7.02 -8.41
C ARG A 13 9.16 -6.23 -9.65
N ARG A 14 10.29 -6.55 -10.28
CA ARG A 14 10.70 -5.96 -11.56
C ARG A 14 9.90 -6.59 -12.71
N ALA A 15 9.45 -5.76 -13.65
CA ALA A 15 8.89 -6.23 -14.90
C ALA A 15 9.97 -6.94 -15.74
N GLY A 16 9.61 -8.04 -16.39
CA GLY A 16 10.52 -8.84 -17.23
C GLY A 16 10.96 -10.13 -16.55
N ASP A 17 11.75 -10.04 -15.49
CA ASP A 17 12.32 -11.21 -14.78
C ASP A 17 11.60 -11.57 -13.47
N GLY A 18 10.68 -10.71 -12.99
CA GLY A 18 9.97 -10.92 -11.74
C GLY A 18 10.85 -10.84 -10.50
N ALA A 19 12.08 -10.34 -10.62
CA ALA A 19 13.03 -10.25 -9.51
C ALA A 19 12.46 -9.38 -8.38
N PRO A 20 12.62 -9.78 -7.10
CA PRO A 20 12.21 -8.95 -5.98
C PRO A 20 13.00 -7.64 -5.96
N LEU A 21 12.31 -6.53 -5.66
CA LEU A 21 12.94 -5.22 -5.55
C LEU A 21 12.96 -4.79 -4.09
N ALA A 22 14.16 -4.75 -3.49
CA ALA A 22 14.37 -4.29 -2.13
C ALA A 22 14.48 -2.76 -2.05
N GLY A 23 14.18 -2.19 -0.87
CA GLY A 23 14.35 -0.77 -0.58
C GLY A 23 13.40 0.16 -1.35
N GLN A 24 12.43 -0.39 -2.07
CA GLN A 24 11.43 0.39 -2.79
C GLN A 24 10.42 0.97 -1.81
N ARG A 25 10.26 2.29 -1.85
CA ARG A 25 9.28 3.01 -1.04
C ARG A 25 7.89 2.86 -1.62
N VAL A 26 6.98 2.34 -0.80
CA VAL A 26 5.54 2.27 -1.10
C VAL A 26 4.83 3.25 -0.19
N GLN A 27 4.16 4.24 -0.80
CA GLN A 27 3.30 5.19 -0.10
C GLN A 27 1.89 4.62 -0.03
N ILE A 28 1.21 4.80 1.10
CA ILE A 28 -0.10 4.23 1.39
C ILE A 28 -0.97 5.30 2.03
N TRP A 29 -2.21 5.44 1.56
CA TRP A 29 -3.23 6.28 2.18
C TRP A 29 -4.62 5.67 2.01
N ALA A 30 -5.52 5.95 2.93
CA ALA A 30 -6.89 5.42 2.91
C ALA A 30 -7.83 6.28 3.75
N HIS A 31 -9.14 6.06 3.62
CA HIS A 31 -10.09 6.44 4.66
C HIS A 31 -10.00 5.44 5.81
N THR A 32 -9.66 5.93 7.00
CA THR A 32 -9.42 5.10 8.17
C THR A 32 -10.24 5.55 9.37
N THR A 33 -10.19 4.78 10.45
CA THR A 33 -10.77 5.16 11.74
C THR A 33 -10.14 6.43 12.36
N GLU A 34 -8.98 6.88 11.88
CA GLU A 34 -8.27 8.06 12.39
C GLU A 34 -8.40 9.30 11.48
N GLY A 35 -9.01 9.18 10.30
CA GLY A 35 -9.18 10.30 9.37
C GLY A 35 -9.55 9.88 7.94
N TYR A 36 -9.76 10.88 7.09
CA TYR A 36 -10.03 10.70 5.67
C TYR A 36 -8.73 10.55 4.87
N GLU A 37 -8.86 10.14 3.60
CA GLU A 37 -7.72 9.92 2.71
C GLU A 37 -6.84 11.15 2.46
N ARG A 38 -7.35 12.36 2.71
CA ARG A 38 -6.61 13.63 2.57
C ARG A 38 -5.86 14.01 3.84
N ASP A 39 -6.19 13.39 4.97
CA ASP A 39 -5.68 13.78 6.26
C ASP A 39 -4.32 13.09 6.51
N PRO A 40 -3.24 13.83 6.84
CA PRO A 40 -1.89 13.25 6.93
C PRO A 40 -1.74 12.09 7.91
N GLN A 41 -2.55 12.05 8.97
CA GLN A 41 -2.53 10.95 9.93
C GLN A 41 -3.03 9.62 9.34
N SER A 42 -3.75 9.64 8.21
CA SER A 42 -4.18 8.46 7.45
C SER A 42 -3.14 8.01 6.42
N HIS A 43 -1.98 8.67 6.36
CA HIS A 43 -0.90 8.36 5.41
C HIS A 43 0.23 7.60 6.10
N GLY A 44 0.89 6.74 5.32
CA GLY A 44 2.09 6.05 5.74
C GLY A 44 2.96 5.66 4.56
N ALA A 45 4.19 5.27 4.85
CA ALA A 45 5.07 4.68 3.87
C ALA A 45 5.89 3.58 4.53
N THR A 46 6.28 2.60 3.74
CA THR A 46 7.16 1.51 4.17
C THR A 46 8.14 1.19 3.05
N LEU A 47 9.20 0.46 3.41
CA LEU A 47 10.20 -0.03 2.48
C LEU A 47 10.03 -1.54 2.31
N THR A 48 10.27 -2.01 1.10
CA THR A 48 10.37 -3.45 0.84
C THR A 48 11.64 -4.05 1.43
N ASP A 49 11.53 -5.27 1.93
CA ASP A 49 12.66 -6.08 2.37
C ASP A 49 13.44 -6.68 1.19
N LYS A 50 14.46 -7.49 1.49
CA LYS A 50 15.29 -8.18 0.48
C LYS A 50 14.51 -9.10 -0.47
N ASN A 51 13.31 -9.54 -0.08
CA ASN A 51 12.43 -10.39 -0.86
C ASN A 51 11.38 -9.57 -1.62
N GLY A 52 11.51 -8.23 -1.62
CA GLY A 52 10.55 -7.32 -2.22
C GLY A 52 9.24 -7.24 -1.45
N VAL A 53 9.17 -7.73 -0.21
CA VAL A 53 7.95 -7.74 0.59
C VAL A 53 7.85 -6.44 1.39
N PHE A 54 6.69 -5.79 1.36
CA PHE A 54 6.39 -4.67 2.25
C PHE A 54 5.28 -5.02 3.23
N ARG A 55 5.35 -4.42 4.41
CA ARG A 55 4.31 -4.49 5.44
C ARG A 55 4.19 -3.14 6.13
N LEU A 56 2.98 -2.72 6.41
CA LEU A 56 2.66 -1.54 7.21
C LEU A 56 1.45 -1.87 8.09
N GLU A 57 1.63 -1.74 9.40
CA GLU A 57 0.49 -1.70 10.32
C GLU A 57 -0.11 -0.29 10.29
N MET A 58 -1.43 -0.19 10.24
CA MET A 58 -2.16 1.08 10.19
C MET A 58 -3.54 0.96 10.85
N PRO A 59 -4.25 2.08 11.07
CA PRO A 59 -5.67 2.13 11.41
C PRO A 59 -6.54 1.35 10.43
N GLN A 60 -7.66 0.81 10.94
CA GLN A 60 -8.64 0.08 10.14
C GLN A 60 -9.18 0.97 9.01
N ILE A 61 -9.16 0.45 7.79
CA ILE A 61 -9.81 1.10 6.65
C ILE A 61 -11.33 0.98 6.81
N VAL A 62 -12.03 2.10 6.63
CA VAL A 62 -13.48 2.19 6.73
C VAL A 62 -14.08 2.66 5.40
N PRO A 63 -15.33 2.26 5.08
CA PRO A 63 -15.99 2.73 3.87
C PRO A 63 -16.15 4.25 3.87
N ALA A 64 -15.83 4.88 2.73
CA ALA A 64 -16.18 6.26 2.43
C ALA A 64 -16.66 6.30 0.98
N PHE A 65 -17.96 6.54 0.77
CA PHE A 65 -18.61 6.58 -0.55
C PHE A 65 -18.30 5.38 -1.45
N GLY A 66 -18.55 4.17 -0.95
CA GLY A 66 -18.42 2.94 -1.74
C GLY A 66 -17.72 1.82 -0.97
N GLN A 67 -17.08 0.92 -1.71
CA GLN A 67 -16.34 -0.20 -1.11
C GLN A 67 -15.10 0.32 -0.36
N PRO A 68 -14.77 -0.21 0.82
CA PRO A 68 -13.55 0.15 1.54
C PRO A 68 -12.31 -0.23 0.72
N HIS A 69 -11.35 0.67 0.63
CA HIS A 69 -10.17 0.52 -0.23
C HIS A 69 -8.98 1.28 0.33
N GLY A 70 -7.79 0.86 -0.09
CA GLY A 70 -6.56 1.60 0.10
C GLY A 70 -6.07 2.18 -1.22
N HIS A 71 -5.27 3.22 -1.14
CA HIS A 71 -4.47 3.72 -2.24
C HIS A 71 -3.00 3.45 -1.96
N LEU A 72 -2.27 3.02 -2.98
CA LEU A 72 -0.84 2.82 -2.89
C LEU A 72 -0.13 3.45 -4.09
N ALA A 73 1.06 3.99 -3.86
CA ALA A 73 1.91 4.52 -4.92
C ALA A 73 3.35 4.04 -4.78
N TYR A 74 3.92 3.67 -5.93
CA TYR A 74 5.35 3.77 -6.16
C TYR A 74 5.61 5.04 -6.97
N ASP A 75 6.41 5.95 -6.42
CA ASP A 75 6.80 7.19 -7.07
C ASP A 75 8.17 7.62 -6.54
N SER A 76 9.24 7.12 -7.17
CA SER A 76 10.63 7.32 -6.73
C SER A 76 11.67 7.41 -7.85
N GLY A 77 11.23 7.49 -9.12
CA GLY A 77 12.07 7.83 -10.28
C GLY A 77 12.91 6.69 -10.88
N GLU A 78 13.31 5.67 -10.12
CA GLU A 78 14.07 4.51 -10.67
C GLU A 78 13.21 3.67 -11.63
N PHE A 79 11.92 3.59 -11.35
CA PHE A 79 10.93 2.91 -12.17
C PHE A 79 9.79 3.89 -12.52
N LYS A 80 8.97 3.51 -13.50
CA LYS A 80 7.76 4.27 -13.85
C LYS A 80 6.83 4.34 -12.64
N THR A 81 6.21 5.50 -12.44
CA THR A 81 5.22 5.72 -11.38
C THR A 81 4.02 4.79 -11.57
N VAL A 82 3.58 4.14 -10.49
CA VAL A 82 2.42 3.24 -10.48
C VAL A 82 1.52 3.60 -9.30
N PHE A 83 0.23 3.76 -9.58
CA PHE A 83 -0.82 3.95 -8.59
C PHE A 83 -1.75 2.73 -8.58
N LEU A 84 -2.03 2.19 -7.39
CA LEU A 84 -2.97 1.09 -7.19
C LEU A 84 -4.10 1.51 -6.26
N ARG A 85 -5.29 0.96 -6.50
CA ARG A 85 -6.46 1.09 -5.61
C ARG A 85 -7.06 -0.28 -5.27
N PRO A 86 -6.40 -1.11 -4.46
CA PRO A 86 -6.95 -2.38 -4.02
C PRO A 86 -8.20 -2.16 -3.17
N VAL A 87 -9.21 -3.01 -3.41
CA VAL A 87 -10.51 -2.94 -2.74
C VAL A 87 -10.64 -4.10 -1.76
N MET A 88 -11.17 -3.84 -0.58
CA MET A 88 -11.47 -4.86 0.42
C MET A 88 -12.79 -5.56 0.08
N ARG A 89 -12.86 -6.87 0.33
CA ARG A 89 -14.09 -7.64 0.12
C ARG A 89 -15.14 -7.31 1.18
N SER A 90 -14.68 -7.00 2.39
CA SER A 90 -15.52 -6.65 3.53
C SER A 90 -14.90 -5.52 4.35
N ALA A 91 -15.71 -4.62 4.90
CA ALA A 91 -15.27 -3.60 5.85
C ALA A 91 -14.74 -4.18 7.17
N LYS A 92 -14.99 -5.47 7.43
CA LYS A 92 -14.48 -6.20 8.60
C LYS A 92 -13.10 -6.82 8.38
N ASP A 93 -12.60 -6.82 7.15
CA ASP A 93 -11.28 -7.37 6.86
C ASP A 93 -10.23 -6.50 7.58
N THR A 94 -9.32 -7.16 8.30
CA THR A 94 -8.23 -6.51 9.04
C THR A 94 -6.91 -6.54 8.27
N ARG A 95 -6.97 -6.84 6.97
CA ARG A 95 -5.82 -6.82 6.08
C ARG A 95 -6.21 -6.52 4.64
N LEU A 96 -5.29 -5.94 3.91
CA LEU A 96 -5.38 -5.74 2.46
C LEU A 96 -4.01 -5.99 1.83
N GLU A 97 -4.02 -6.59 0.65
CA GLU A 97 -2.81 -6.98 -0.07
C GLU A 97 -2.79 -6.36 -1.48
N ALA A 98 -1.62 -5.89 -1.91
CA ALA A 98 -1.41 -5.34 -3.24
C ALA A 98 -0.01 -5.65 -3.76
N HIS A 99 0.13 -5.93 -5.07
CA HIS A 99 1.41 -6.28 -5.66
C HIS A 99 1.77 -5.34 -6.80
N PHE A 100 2.98 -4.78 -6.73
CA PHE A 100 3.56 -3.94 -7.76
C PHE A 100 4.45 -4.77 -8.69
N VAL A 101 4.31 -4.50 -9.99
CA VAL A 101 5.27 -4.91 -11.01
C VAL A 101 5.79 -3.64 -11.66
N LEU A 102 7.05 -3.31 -11.42
CA LEU A 102 7.65 -2.04 -11.79
C LEU A 102 8.50 -2.19 -13.04
N GLN A 103 8.19 -1.37 -14.05
CA GLN A 103 8.99 -1.25 -15.26
C GLN A 103 10.03 -0.13 -15.06
N PRO A 104 11.32 -0.34 -15.41
CA PRO A 104 12.32 0.72 -15.41
C PRO A 104 11.82 1.95 -16.21
N ALA A 105 12.19 3.14 -15.74
CA ALA A 105 11.76 4.42 -16.32
C ALA A 105 12.15 4.55 -17.80
#